data_AF-A0A943LG61-F1
#
_entry.id   AF-A0A943LG61-F1
#
_cell.length_a   1.000
_cell.length_b   1.000
_cell.length_c   1.000
_cell.angle_alpha   90.00
_cell.angle_beta   90.00
_cell.angle_gamma   90.00
#
_symmetry.space_group_name_H-M   'P 1'
#
loop_
_entity.id
_entity.type
_entity.pdbx_description
1 polymer ?
#
loop_
_entity_poly.entity_id
_entity_poly.type
_entity_poly.pdbx_seq_one_letter_code
_entity_poly.pdbx_strand_id
1 'polypeptide(L)'
;KKDAYDKALADAKKVLENKDATQEEVNAAKKALKDAEDALDISAAVDKAALKAEVDKNKDDAITGSDKYKNADKDKKDAYDKALEDAEKVLADPNASQDDVNKAKKALEDAEKALNGEKTPEVDKKPLEAEVAKKDSTKASDKYKNADKDKKDAYDKALADAEKVLADPNASQDDVNKAKKALEDAEEALDVSAAVDKAALKAELGKKDATQATDKYKNADQDKKDAYDKALEDAKKVLENKDATQEEVNKAKDALTAAEKALNGEKTTEVDKKPLEAEVAKKDSTKASDKYKNADKDKKDAYDKALEDAQKVLDNKNATQEEVNKAKDALKAAEEALDVSAAVDKAALKAELGKKDATQATDKYKNADKAKKDAYDKALEDAQKVLADPKASQDDVDKAKDALTKAEAELNGKESDNTGGTTDPTNPPKPGDNTNPSKPGDNNKPSDGEKPSDGNKPSDGNKPSDGNKPSDGNKPSDGNKPSDGNKPSDGNKPSDGTIADKVEPTVPGKTTVEDSDHLTDKEKEEVKNKIEEANKDKLPEGTKVEVGNDGTVTITYPDKSTKTIKGSDVIVGKTDKNAPTHNGKDGQDSPSRKPNNPTKLPEAGIESEAMMMAAAALSTLGGLYVSRKKKEDEE
;
A
#
# COMPACT_ATOMS: atom_id res chain seq x y z
N LYS A 1 -52.80 86.99 -37.40
CA LYS A 1 -52.72 86.83 -35.93
C LYS A 1 -51.72 87.80 -35.32
N LYS A 2 -50.40 87.65 -35.54
CA LYS A 2 -49.38 88.60 -35.06
C LYS A 2 -49.71 90.08 -35.36
N ASP A 3 -50.04 90.42 -36.61
CA ASP A 3 -50.39 91.81 -36.97
C ASP A 3 -51.63 92.35 -36.24
N ALA A 4 -52.56 91.47 -35.85
CA ALA A 4 -53.75 91.84 -35.07
C ALA A 4 -53.39 92.10 -33.60
N TYR A 5 -52.47 91.33 -33.02
CA TYR A 5 -51.91 91.61 -31.69
C TYR A 5 -51.04 92.87 -31.70
N ASP A 6 -50.15 93.03 -32.68
CA ASP A 6 -49.33 94.24 -32.82
C ASP A 6 -50.20 95.49 -32.97
N LYS A 7 -51.30 95.40 -33.74
CA LYS A 7 -52.31 96.45 -33.85
C LYS A 7 -53.05 96.69 -32.52
N ALA A 8 -53.54 95.64 -31.85
CA ALA A 8 -54.23 95.77 -30.57
C ALA A 8 -53.33 96.37 -29.48
N LEU A 9 -52.04 96.03 -29.48
CA LEU A 9 -51.01 96.58 -28.61
C LEU A 9 -50.72 98.05 -28.93
N ALA A 10 -50.65 98.42 -30.22
CA ALA A 10 -50.48 99.80 -30.65
C ALA A 10 -51.72 100.67 -30.30
N ASP A 11 -52.93 100.14 -30.46
CA ASP A 11 -54.16 100.85 -30.12
C ASP A 11 -54.34 100.96 -28.59
N ALA A 12 -53.99 99.92 -27.82
CA ALA A 12 -53.97 99.99 -26.35
C ALA A 12 -52.96 101.03 -25.82
N LYS A 13 -51.79 101.17 -26.46
CA LYS A 13 -50.82 102.23 -26.13
C LYS A 13 -51.39 103.63 -26.38
N LYS A 14 -52.07 103.86 -27.51
CA LYS A 14 -52.73 105.15 -27.79
C LYS A 14 -53.79 105.52 -26.75
N VAL A 15 -54.59 104.55 -26.31
CA VAL A 15 -55.58 104.76 -25.24
C VAL A 15 -54.89 105.11 -23.92
N LEU A 16 -53.74 104.51 -23.62
CA LEU A 16 -52.95 104.78 -22.41
C LEU A 16 -52.23 106.14 -22.44
N GLU A 17 -51.94 106.68 -23.63
CA GLU A 17 -51.34 108.01 -23.85
C GLU A 17 -52.38 109.14 -23.91
N ASN A 18 -53.66 108.83 -24.16
CA ASN A 18 -54.75 109.80 -24.20
C ASN A 18 -55.24 110.17 -22.80
N LYS A 19 -55.02 111.43 -22.38
CA LYS A 19 -55.39 111.93 -21.05
C LYS A 19 -56.90 112.05 -20.81
N ASP A 20 -57.68 112.13 -21.88
CA ASP A 20 -59.15 112.24 -21.83
C ASP A 20 -59.85 110.89 -22.06
N ALA A 21 -59.10 109.78 -22.11
CA ALA A 21 -59.65 108.45 -22.33
C ALA A 21 -60.60 108.01 -21.19
N THR A 22 -61.76 107.49 -21.58
CA THR A 22 -62.76 106.96 -20.65
C THR A 22 -62.37 105.57 -20.14
N GLN A 23 -62.88 105.21 -18.95
CA GLN A 23 -62.67 103.87 -18.40
C GLN A 23 -63.24 102.75 -19.30
N GLU A 24 -64.26 103.06 -20.09
CA GLU A 24 -64.85 102.13 -21.06
C GLU A 24 -63.90 101.87 -22.23
N GLU A 25 -63.24 102.89 -22.78
CA GLU A 25 -62.20 102.75 -23.80
C GLU A 25 -60.98 101.97 -23.28
N VAL A 26 -60.55 102.22 -22.04
CA VAL A 26 -59.46 101.45 -21.39
C VAL A 26 -59.85 99.97 -21.24
N ASN A 27 -61.08 99.69 -20.82
CA ASN A 27 -61.57 98.31 -20.68
C ASN A 27 -61.69 97.62 -22.05
N ALA A 28 -62.19 98.32 -23.07
CA ALA A 28 -62.30 97.82 -24.43
C ALA A 28 -60.92 97.53 -25.04
N ALA A 29 -59.95 98.43 -24.87
CA ALA A 29 -58.57 98.23 -25.32
C ALA A 29 -57.88 97.06 -24.60
N LYS A 30 -58.04 96.95 -23.28
CA LYS A 30 -57.52 95.81 -22.50
C LYS A 30 -58.14 94.49 -22.95
N LYS A 31 -59.46 94.46 -23.20
CA LYS A 31 -60.14 93.27 -23.71
C LYS A 31 -59.66 92.93 -25.12
N ALA A 32 -59.57 93.90 -26.04
CA ALA A 32 -59.10 93.66 -27.40
C ALA A 32 -57.65 93.17 -27.44
N LEU A 33 -56.78 93.67 -26.56
CA LEU A 33 -55.41 93.17 -26.42
C LEU A 33 -55.39 91.74 -25.87
N LYS A 34 -56.23 91.42 -24.88
CA LYS A 34 -56.32 90.06 -24.33
C LYS A 34 -56.92 89.07 -25.34
N ASP A 35 -58.01 89.44 -26.01
CA ASP A 35 -58.61 88.65 -27.09
C ASP A 35 -57.59 88.40 -28.22
N ALA A 36 -56.71 89.37 -28.53
CA ALA A 36 -55.66 89.24 -29.54
C ALA A 36 -54.43 88.44 -29.05
N GLU A 37 -54.14 88.43 -27.75
CA GLU A 37 -53.15 87.57 -27.09
C GLU A 37 -53.63 86.12 -27.07
N ASP A 38 -54.88 85.88 -26.68
CA ASP A 38 -55.51 84.55 -26.70
C ASP A 38 -55.70 84.05 -28.15
N ALA A 39 -55.95 84.94 -29.10
CA ALA A 39 -55.93 84.59 -30.53
C ALA A 39 -54.50 84.43 -31.10
N LEU A 40 -53.45 84.85 -30.40
CA LEU A 40 -52.06 84.59 -30.77
C LEU A 40 -51.64 83.16 -30.42
N ASP A 41 -52.28 82.54 -29.43
CA ASP A 41 -52.18 81.10 -29.19
C ASP A 41 -52.64 80.37 -30.48
N ILE A 42 -51.73 79.56 -31.03
CA ILE A 42 -52.00 78.65 -32.14
C ILE A 42 -51.77 77.21 -31.67
N SER A 43 -52.42 76.84 -30.58
CA SER A 43 -52.85 75.46 -30.32
C SER A 43 -53.91 75.00 -31.34
N ALA A 44 -53.57 75.10 -32.64
CA ALA A 44 -54.01 74.09 -33.58
C ALA A 44 -53.45 72.78 -33.03
N ALA A 45 -54.33 71.90 -32.53
CA ALA A 45 -53.94 70.72 -31.78
C ALA A 45 -52.96 69.89 -32.61
N VAL A 46 -51.69 69.89 -32.20
CA VAL A 46 -50.62 69.18 -32.88
C VAL A 46 -50.91 67.69 -32.77
N ASP A 47 -51.06 67.02 -33.90
CA ASP A 47 -51.37 65.60 -33.93
C ASP A 47 -50.12 64.80 -33.58
N LYS A 48 -50.06 64.39 -32.31
CA LYS A 48 -49.03 63.51 -31.74
C LYS A 48 -49.41 62.03 -31.79
N ALA A 49 -50.61 61.65 -32.25
CA ALA A 49 -51.09 60.28 -32.17
C ALA A 49 -50.20 59.31 -32.97
N ALA A 50 -49.76 59.72 -34.16
CA ALA A 50 -48.87 58.93 -35.01
C ALA A 50 -47.47 58.72 -34.39
N LEU A 51 -46.90 59.74 -33.73
CA LEU A 51 -45.63 59.62 -33.01
C LEU A 51 -45.78 58.75 -31.76
N LYS A 52 -46.89 58.93 -31.01
CA LYS A 52 -47.17 58.13 -29.81
C LYS A 52 -47.33 56.66 -30.15
N ALA A 53 -48.03 56.30 -31.22
CA ALA A 53 -48.16 54.92 -31.66
C ALA A 53 -46.79 54.29 -32.01
N GLU A 54 -45.88 55.03 -32.64
CA GLU A 54 -44.53 54.55 -32.93
C GLU A 54 -43.70 54.37 -31.65
N VAL A 55 -43.76 55.32 -30.72
CA VAL A 55 -43.06 55.20 -29.42
C VAL A 55 -43.61 54.04 -28.59
N ASP A 56 -44.93 53.85 -28.53
CA ASP A 56 -45.57 52.76 -27.77
C ASP A 56 -45.19 51.39 -28.37
N LYS A 57 -45.16 51.24 -29.71
CA LYS A 57 -44.64 50.04 -30.40
C LYS A 57 -43.19 49.69 -30.01
N ASN A 58 -42.39 50.70 -29.68
CA ASN A 58 -40.99 50.55 -29.29
C ASN A 58 -40.80 50.35 -27.77
N LYS A 59 -41.87 50.41 -26.95
CA LYS A 59 -41.82 50.20 -25.49
C LYS A 59 -42.09 48.78 -25.03
N ASP A 60 -42.91 48.03 -25.75
CA ASP A 60 -43.37 46.68 -25.35
C ASP A 60 -42.35 45.56 -25.68
N ASP A 61 -41.05 45.83 -25.52
CA ASP A 61 -39.91 44.95 -25.84
C ASP A 61 -39.87 44.34 -27.27
N ALA A 62 -40.79 44.69 -28.16
CA ALA A 62 -40.93 44.07 -29.47
C ALA A 62 -39.73 44.32 -30.40
N ILE A 63 -39.08 45.49 -30.28
CA ILE A 63 -37.89 45.85 -31.05
C ILE A 63 -36.62 45.61 -30.24
N THR A 64 -36.52 46.10 -29.00
CA THR A 64 -35.37 45.90 -28.09
C THR A 64 -35.12 44.42 -27.75
N GLY A 65 -36.18 43.62 -27.69
CA GLY A 65 -36.12 42.17 -27.50
C GLY A 65 -35.79 41.37 -28.76
N SER A 66 -35.77 41.99 -29.94
CA SER A 66 -35.54 41.31 -31.22
C SER A 66 -34.06 41.07 -31.51
N ASP A 67 -33.76 40.04 -32.31
CA ASP A 67 -32.41 39.76 -32.82
C ASP A 67 -31.86 40.95 -33.62
N LYS A 68 -32.72 41.71 -34.31
CA LYS A 68 -32.35 42.93 -35.04
C LYS A 68 -31.72 43.99 -34.17
N TYR A 69 -32.22 44.18 -32.95
CA TYR A 69 -31.65 45.13 -32.00
C TYR A 69 -30.52 44.50 -31.17
N LYS A 70 -30.69 43.26 -30.70
CA LYS A 70 -29.69 42.55 -29.88
C LYS A 70 -28.37 42.35 -30.63
N ASN A 71 -28.42 42.10 -31.93
CA ASN A 71 -27.24 41.82 -32.76
C ASN A 71 -26.85 42.99 -33.69
N ALA A 72 -27.51 44.15 -33.60
CA ALA A 72 -27.11 45.34 -34.37
C ALA A 72 -25.74 45.88 -33.93
N ASP A 73 -25.07 46.57 -34.85
CA ASP A 73 -23.83 47.31 -34.53
C ASP A 73 -24.12 48.37 -33.47
N LYS A 74 -23.14 48.63 -32.59
CA LYS A 74 -23.32 49.51 -31.43
C LYS A 74 -23.81 50.91 -31.81
N ASP A 75 -23.28 51.50 -32.87
CA ASP A 75 -23.66 52.83 -33.37
C ASP A 75 -25.13 52.89 -33.83
N LYS A 76 -25.67 51.78 -34.36
CA LYS A 76 -27.07 51.67 -34.78
C LYS A 76 -28.01 51.51 -33.58
N LYS A 77 -27.60 50.78 -32.53
CA LYS A 77 -28.34 50.73 -31.25
C LYS A 77 -28.37 52.11 -30.60
N ASP A 78 -27.19 52.72 -30.42
CA ASP A 78 -27.04 54.05 -29.82
C ASP A 78 -27.88 55.11 -30.59
N ALA A 79 -27.95 55.01 -31.92
CA ALA A 79 -28.78 55.88 -32.76
C ALA A 79 -30.29 55.64 -32.57
N TYR A 80 -30.72 54.38 -32.46
CA TYR A 80 -32.12 54.00 -32.19
C TYR A 80 -32.57 54.43 -30.79
N ASP A 81 -31.77 54.14 -29.75
CA ASP A 81 -32.06 54.51 -28.37
C ASP A 81 -32.22 56.02 -28.23
N LYS A 82 -31.30 56.78 -28.86
CA LYS A 82 -31.37 58.25 -28.90
C LYS A 82 -32.59 58.75 -29.67
N ALA A 83 -32.96 58.13 -30.79
CA ALA A 83 -34.14 58.52 -31.56
C ALA A 83 -35.43 58.26 -30.79
N LEU A 84 -35.48 57.20 -29.98
CA LEU A 84 -36.60 56.91 -29.08
C LEU A 84 -36.68 57.95 -27.94
N GLU A 85 -35.56 58.26 -27.28
CA GLU A 85 -35.49 59.28 -26.22
C GLU A 85 -35.91 60.67 -26.74
N ASP A 86 -35.46 61.07 -27.93
CA ASP A 86 -35.84 62.34 -28.54
C ASP A 86 -37.31 62.37 -28.98
N ALA A 87 -37.87 61.24 -29.43
CA ALA A 87 -39.30 61.09 -29.70
C ALA A 87 -40.15 61.24 -28.43
N GLU A 88 -39.72 60.69 -27.29
CA GLU A 88 -40.39 60.88 -26.01
C GLU A 88 -40.38 62.34 -25.54
N LYS A 89 -39.25 63.05 -25.71
CA LYS A 89 -39.16 64.50 -25.40
C LYS A 89 -40.16 65.32 -26.23
N VAL A 90 -40.25 65.04 -27.52
CA VAL A 90 -41.20 65.71 -28.43
C VAL A 90 -42.66 65.37 -28.10
N LEU A 91 -42.95 64.17 -27.58
CA LEU A 91 -44.27 63.85 -27.04
C LEU A 91 -44.58 64.67 -25.77
N ALA A 92 -43.62 64.83 -24.87
CA ALA A 92 -43.77 65.54 -23.60
C ALA A 92 -43.87 67.07 -23.72
N ASP A 93 -43.24 67.70 -24.73
CA ASP A 93 -43.25 69.16 -24.90
C ASP A 93 -44.62 69.69 -25.38
N PRO A 94 -45.36 70.49 -24.59
CA PRO A 94 -46.65 71.03 -25.00
C PRO A 94 -46.57 72.03 -26.17
N ASN A 95 -45.40 72.58 -26.48
CA ASN A 95 -45.18 73.56 -27.54
C ASN A 95 -44.54 72.97 -28.82
N ALA A 96 -44.26 71.67 -28.85
CA ALA A 96 -43.65 71.02 -30.00
C ALA A 96 -44.48 71.24 -31.28
N SER A 97 -43.85 71.68 -32.37
CA SER A 97 -44.55 71.90 -33.63
C SER A 97 -44.86 70.58 -34.34
N GLN A 98 -45.81 70.60 -35.29
CA GLN A 98 -46.09 69.42 -36.12
C GLN A 98 -44.86 68.96 -36.91
N ASP A 99 -43.98 69.88 -37.30
CA ASP A 99 -42.72 69.55 -37.96
C ASP A 99 -41.77 68.79 -37.03
N ASP A 100 -41.74 69.11 -35.74
CA ASP A 100 -40.88 68.41 -34.76
C ASP A 100 -41.41 67.00 -34.49
N VAL A 101 -42.73 66.86 -34.37
CA VAL A 101 -43.42 65.56 -34.29
C VAL A 101 -43.13 64.69 -35.50
N ASN A 102 -43.23 65.25 -36.71
CA ASN A 102 -42.97 64.55 -37.96
C ASN A 102 -41.49 64.16 -38.10
N LYS A 103 -40.55 65.05 -37.73
CA LYS A 103 -39.10 64.75 -37.72
C LYS A 103 -38.77 63.64 -36.74
N ALA A 104 -39.29 63.71 -35.51
CA ALA A 104 -39.05 62.70 -34.48
C ALA A 104 -39.59 61.33 -34.90
N LYS A 105 -40.81 61.26 -35.47
CA LYS A 105 -41.37 60.00 -36.00
C LYS A 105 -40.47 59.41 -37.07
N LYS A 106 -40.07 60.23 -38.05
CA LYS A 106 -39.21 59.79 -39.15
C LYS A 106 -37.83 59.33 -38.64
N ALA A 107 -37.24 60.03 -37.67
CA ALA A 107 -35.95 59.66 -37.09
C ALA A 107 -36.01 58.29 -36.40
N LEU A 108 -37.06 58.04 -35.61
CA LEU A 108 -37.27 56.75 -34.95
C LEU A 108 -37.50 55.61 -35.96
N GLU A 109 -38.36 55.84 -36.97
CA GLU A 109 -38.58 54.86 -38.05
C GLU A 109 -37.30 54.55 -38.86
N ASP A 110 -36.50 55.56 -39.18
CA ASP A 110 -35.27 55.38 -39.95
C ASP A 110 -34.19 54.66 -39.12
N ALA A 111 -34.11 54.94 -37.82
CA ALA A 111 -33.21 54.23 -36.91
C ALA A 111 -33.63 52.76 -36.71
N GLU A 112 -34.93 52.48 -36.56
CA GLU A 112 -35.46 51.10 -36.51
C GLU A 112 -35.13 50.32 -37.80
N LYS A 113 -35.28 50.95 -38.98
CA LYS A 113 -34.91 50.35 -40.27
C LYS A 113 -33.39 50.16 -40.42
N ALA A 114 -32.58 50.98 -39.74
CA ALA A 114 -31.13 50.88 -39.75
C ALA A 114 -30.56 49.77 -38.85
N LEU A 115 -31.36 49.22 -37.91
CA LEU A 115 -30.98 48.07 -37.09
C LEU A 115 -30.67 46.86 -37.98
N ASN A 116 -29.40 46.46 -37.98
CA ASN A 116 -28.83 45.47 -38.89
C ASN A 116 -28.53 44.11 -38.23
N GLY A 117 -29.03 43.86 -37.01
CA GLY A 117 -28.83 42.57 -36.37
C GLY A 117 -29.45 41.44 -37.18
N GLU A 118 -28.63 40.47 -37.56
CA GLU A 118 -29.12 39.24 -38.15
C GLU A 118 -29.40 38.21 -37.06
N LYS A 119 -30.35 37.31 -37.33
CA LYS A 119 -30.56 36.15 -36.46
C LYS A 119 -29.35 35.23 -36.59
N THR A 120 -28.49 35.23 -35.56
CA THR A 120 -27.42 34.25 -35.44
C THR A 120 -28.02 32.84 -35.44
N PRO A 121 -27.40 31.86 -36.13
CA PRO A 121 -27.83 30.48 -36.02
C PRO A 121 -27.79 30.03 -34.56
N GLU A 122 -28.77 29.23 -34.15
CA GLU A 122 -28.85 28.69 -32.79
C GLU A 122 -27.60 27.84 -32.51
N VAL A 123 -26.81 28.25 -31.52
CA VAL A 123 -25.54 27.62 -31.18
C VAL A 123 -25.82 26.33 -30.40
N ASP A 124 -25.44 25.19 -30.97
CA ASP A 124 -25.61 23.89 -30.34
C ASP A 124 -24.51 23.66 -29.29
N LYS A 125 -24.88 23.89 -28.02
CA LYS A 125 -24.02 23.67 -26.86
C LYS A 125 -24.05 22.22 -26.34
N LYS A 126 -25.01 21.39 -26.77
CA LYS A 126 -25.21 20.02 -26.23
C LYS A 126 -23.96 19.13 -26.32
N PRO A 127 -23.13 19.17 -27.40
CA PRO A 127 -21.91 18.38 -27.47
C PRO A 127 -20.89 18.77 -26.39
N LEU A 128 -20.84 20.04 -25.99
CA LEU A 128 -19.95 20.54 -24.93
C LEU A 128 -20.51 20.24 -23.54
N GLU A 129 -21.83 20.36 -23.34
CA GLU A 129 -22.51 19.96 -22.11
C GLU A 129 -22.28 18.48 -21.78
N ALA A 130 -22.40 17.60 -22.79
CA ALA A 130 -22.16 16.17 -22.65
C ALA A 130 -20.69 15.83 -22.31
N GLU A 131 -19.75 16.65 -22.78
CA GLU A 131 -18.32 16.51 -22.51
C GLU A 131 -17.98 16.95 -21.08
N VAL A 132 -18.44 18.14 -20.67
CA VAL A 132 -18.30 18.67 -19.30
C VAL A 132 -18.96 17.75 -18.27
N ALA A 133 -20.07 17.08 -18.62
CA ALA A 133 -20.74 16.12 -17.74
C ALA A 133 -19.87 14.89 -17.38
N LYS A 134 -18.81 14.58 -18.14
CA LYS A 134 -17.88 13.49 -17.80
C LYS A 134 -16.98 13.81 -16.60
N LYS A 135 -16.84 15.09 -16.20
CA LYS A 135 -15.81 15.58 -15.27
C LYS A 135 -15.63 14.76 -14.00
N ASP A 136 -16.72 14.32 -13.37
CA ASP A 136 -16.64 13.54 -12.13
C ASP A 136 -16.08 12.13 -12.39
N SER A 137 -16.44 11.52 -13.53
CA SER A 137 -15.90 10.23 -13.96
C SER A 137 -14.45 10.34 -14.43
N THR A 138 -14.08 11.40 -15.16
CA THR A 138 -12.70 11.65 -15.59
C THR A 138 -11.80 11.91 -14.38
N LYS A 139 -12.21 12.75 -13.43
CA LYS A 139 -11.44 13.02 -12.20
C LYS A 139 -11.37 11.83 -11.24
N ALA A 140 -12.39 10.98 -11.23
CA ALA A 140 -12.37 9.71 -10.50
C ALA A 140 -11.55 8.63 -11.23
N SER A 141 -11.18 8.82 -12.51
CA SER A 141 -10.37 7.87 -13.26
C SER A 141 -8.91 7.88 -12.85
N ASP A 142 -8.24 6.75 -13.02
CA ASP A 142 -6.84 6.60 -12.65
C ASP A 142 -5.89 7.26 -13.67
N LYS A 143 -6.36 7.54 -14.90
CA LYS A 143 -5.68 8.45 -15.84
C LYS A 143 -5.51 9.83 -15.22
N TYR A 144 -6.60 10.46 -14.76
CA TYR A 144 -6.51 11.76 -14.11
C TYR A 144 -5.70 11.70 -12.81
N LYS A 145 -5.92 10.71 -11.93
CA LYS A 145 -5.18 10.60 -10.65
C LYS A 145 -3.67 10.44 -10.83
N ASN A 146 -3.24 9.67 -11.84
CA ASN A 146 -1.82 9.39 -12.08
C ASN A 146 -1.13 10.39 -13.02
N ALA A 147 -1.90 11.17 -13.80
CA ALA A 147 -1.34 12.21 -14.66
C ALA A 147 -0.44 13.20 -13.89
N ASP A 148 0.61 13.65 -14.58
CA ASP A 148 1.52 14.70 -14.08
C ASP A 148 0.72 15.96 -13.70
N LYS A 149 1.27 16.74 -12.76
CA LYS A 149 0.61 17.97 -12.29
C LYS A 149 0.18 18.88 -13.45
N ASP A 150 1.06 19.11 -14.41
CA ASP A 150 0.78 20.02 -15.52
C ASP A 150 -0.37 19.52 -16.43
N LYS A 151 -0.54 18.19 -16.54
CA LYS A 151 -1.64 17.56 -17.30
C LYS A 151 -2.97 17.65 -16.54
N LYS A 152 -2.96 17.47 -15.21
CA LYS A 152 -4.13 17.72 -14.36
C LYS A 152 -4.56 19.18 -14.42
N ASP A 153 -3.61 20.10 -14.24
CA ASP A 153 -3.84 21.53 -14.31
C ASP A 153 -4.36 21.95 -15.70
N ALA A 154 -3.86 21.34 -16.79
CA ALA A 154 -4.36 21.56 -18.15
C ALA A 154 -5.80 21.08 -18.34
N TYR A 155 -6.15 19.88 -17.86
CA TYR A 155 -7.53 19.37 -17.88
C TYR A 155 -8.47 20.25 -17.04
N ASP A 156 -8.07 20.60 -15.83
CA ASP A 156 -8.86 21.46 -14.94
C ASP A 156 -9.09 22.86 -15.52
N LYS A 157 -8.08 23.41 -16.20
CA LYS A 157 -8.21 24.67 -16.93
C LYS A 157 -9.14 24.54 -18.14
N ALA A 158 -8.99 23.49 -18.95
CA ALA A 158 -9.84 23.25 -20.12
C ALA A 158 -11.32 23.07 -19.71
N LEU A 159 -11.57 22.34 -18.61
CA LEU A 159 -12.89 22.17 -18.02
C LEU A 159 -13.48 23.51 -17.54
N ALA A 160 -12.69 24.34 -16.83
CA ALA A 160 -13.14 25.65 -16.37
C ALA A 160 -13.40 26.64 -17.53
N ASP A 161 -12.65 26.55 -18.63
CA ASP A 161 -12.87 27.37 -19.82
C ASP A 161 -14.10 26.88 -20.62
N ALA A 162 -14.35 25.56 -20.68
CA ALA A 162 -15.58 24.98 -21.21
C ALA A 162 -16.84 25.44 -20.44
N GLU A 163 -16.80 25.41 -19.10
CA GLU A 163 -17.92 25.88 -18.27
C GLU A 163 -18.23 27.38 -18.48
N LYS A 164 -17.22 28.23 -18.76
CA LYS A 164 -17.43 29.64 -19.14
C LYS A 164 -18.13 29.78 -20.49
N VAL A 165 -17.72 29.01 -21.50
CA VAL A 165 -18.34 29.03 -22.84
C VAL A 165 -19.79 28.53 -22.80
N LEU A 166 -20.11 27.58 -21.91
CA LEU A 166 -21.50 27.19 -21.64
C LEU A 166 -22.31 28.34 -21.01
N ALA A 167 -21.73 29.06 -20.05
CA ALA A 167 -22.38 30.16 -19.35
C ALA A 167 -22.57 31.46 -20.18
N ASP A 168 -21.75 31.71 -21.20
CA ASP A 168 -21.84 32.92 -22.04
C ASP A 168 -23.04 32.84 -23.02
N PRO A 169 -24.06 33.71 -22.92
CA PRO A 169 -25.20 33.71 -23.83
C PRO A 169 -24.86 34.11 -25.28
N ASN A 170 -23.68 34.69 -25.52
CA ASN A 170 -23.24 35.16 -26.84
C ASN A 170 -22.11 34.31 -27.45
N ALA A 171 -21.69 33.22 -26.80
CA ALA A 171 -20.65 32.33 -27.31
C ALA A 171 -20.99 31.82 -28.72
N SER A 172 -20.04 31.89 -29.65
CA SER A 172 -20.23 31.39 -31.01
C SER A 172 -20.10 29.86 -31.09
N GLN A 173 -20.57 29.25 -32.17
CA GLN A 173 -20.37 27.82 -32.41
C GLN A 173 -18.88 27.46 -32.51
N ASP A 174 -18.04 28.38 -32.98
CA ASP A 174 -16.59 28.18 -33.04
C ASP A 174 -15.97 28.15 -31.63
N ASP A 175 -16.43 29.00 -30.71
CA ASP A 175 -16.02 28.96 -29.30
C ASP A 175 -16.43 27.66 -28.61
N VAL A 176 -17.67 27.20 -28.84
CA VAL A 176 -18.17 25.91 -28.33
C VAL A 176 -17.34 24.74 -28.87
N ASN A 177 -17.07 24.72 -30.17
CA ASN A 177 -16.29 23.65 -30.81
C ASN A 177 -14.83 23.65 -30.32
N LYS A 178 -14.21 24.83 -30.18
CA LYS A 178 -12.86 25.00 -29.62
C LYS A 178 -12.77 24.54 -28.18
N ALA A 179 -13.73 24.95 -27.33
CA ALA A 179 -13.77 24.54 -25.93
C ALA A 179 -13.97 23.03 -25.78
N LYS A 180 -14.85 22.42 -26.59
CA LYS A 180 -15.03 20.97 -26.62
C LYS A 180 -13.74 20.25 -27.01
N LYS A 181 -13.11 20.66 -28.12
CA LYS A 181 -11.86 20.06 -28.58
C LYS A 181 -10.74 20.22 -27.55
N ALA A 182 -10.60 21.39 -26.93
CA ALA A 182 -9.59 21.62 -25.89
C ALA A 182 -9.78 20.73 -24.65
N LEU A 183 -11.04 20.43 -24.28
CA LEU A 183 -11.36 19.51 -23.19
C LEU A 183 -11.07 18.05 -23.58
N GLU A 184 -11.43 17.63 -24.80
CA GLU A 184 -11.11 16.29 -25.33
C GLU A 184 -9.59 16.08 -25.47
N ASP A 185 -8.87 17.04 -26.05
CA ASP A 185 -7.41 17.01 -26.19
C ASP A 185 -6.72 16.92 -24.82
N ALA A 186 -7.24 17.64 -23.82
CA ALA A 186 -6.71 17.61 -22.46
C ALA A 186 -7.05 16.30 -21.73
N GLU A 187 -8.22 15.70 -21.97
CA GLU A 187 -8.58 14.36 -21.45
C GLU A 187 -7.69 13.26 -22.08
N GLU A 188 -7.43 13.32 -23.39
CA GLU A 188 -6.50 12.42 -24.07
C GLU A 188 -5.07 12.57 -23.52
N ALA A 189 -4.63 13.81 -23.27
CA ALA A 189 -3.31 14.11 -22.70
C ALA A 189 -3.11 13.61 -21.24
N LEU A 190 -4.17 13.22 -20.52
CA LEU A 190 -4.04 12.55 -19.21
C LEU A 190 -3.40 11.15 -19.34
N ASP A 191 -3.44 10.51 -20.52
CA ASP A 191 -2.99 9.12 -20.75
C ASP A 191 -1.47 8.96 -20.91
N VAL A 192 -0.68 9.84 -20.27
CA VAL A 192 0.78 9.86 -20.41
C VAL A 192 1.52 10.11 -19.10
N SER A 193 1.02 9.60 -17.97
CA SER A 193 1.90 9.38 -16.81
C SER A 193 2.90 8.29 -17.17
N ALA A 194 4.19 8.50 -16.91
CA ALA A 194 5.18 7.42 -17.02
C ALA A 194 4.68 6.19 -16.24
N ALA A 195 4.73 5.01 -16.86
CA ALA A 195 4.17 3.79 -16.27
C ALA A 195 4.68 3.61 -14.83
N VAL A 196 3.75 3.59 -13.86
CA VAL A 196 4.04 3.64 -12.42
C VAL A 196 5.20 2.70 -12.07
N ASP A 197 6.29 3.27 -11.54
CA ASP A 197 7.55 2.58 -11.35
C ASP A 197 7.45 1.58 -10.19
N LYS A 198 7.06 0.38 -10.57
CA LYS A 198 6.99 -0.81 -9.73
C LYS A 198 8.32 -1.57 -9.66
N ALA A 199 9.39 -1.14 -10.34
CA ALA A 199 10.66 -1.87 -10.38
C ALA A 199 11.31 -1.94 -9.00
N ALA A 200 11.32 -0.83 -8.25
CA ALA A 200 11.87 -0.79 -6.90
C ALA A 200 11.10 -1.70 -5.92
N LEU A 201 9.76 -1.67 -5.95
CA LEU A 201 8.92 -2.54 -5.12
C LEU A 201 9.09 -4.03 -5.47
N LYS A 202 9.20 -4.34 -6.77
CA LYS A 202 9.44 -5.70 -7.27
C LYS A 202 10.83 -6.22 -6.88
N ALA A 203 11.86 -5.37 -6.90
CA ALA A 203 13.19 -5.71 -6.42
C ALA A 203 13.20 -6.00 -4.91
N GLU A 204 12.47 -5.21 -4.12
CA GLU A 204 12.33 -5.42 -2.67
C GLU A 204 11.62 -6.75 -2.35
N LEU A 205 10.49 -7.03 -3.01
CA LEU A 205 9.79 -8.32 -2.93
C LEU A 205 10.66 -9.51 -3.37
N GLY A 206 11.62 -9.30 -4.27
CA GLY A 206 12.59 -10.31 -4.69
C GLY A 206 13.52 -10.76 -3.56
N LYS A 207 13.70 -9.96 -2.50
CA LYS A 207 14.52 -10.32 -1.34
C LYS A 207 13.85 -11.31 -0.39
N LYS A 208 12.54 -11.56 -0.52
CA LYS A 208 11.72 -12.24 0.50
C LYS A 208 12.34 -13.56 0.99
N ASP A 209 12.81 -14.41 0.06
CA ASP A 209 13.31 -15.75 0.37
C ASP A 209 14.68 -15.68 1.05
N ALA A 210 15.52 -14.71 0.66
CA ALA A 210 16.79 -14.45 1.31
C ALA A 210 16.58 -13.93 2.74
N THR A 211 15.67 -12.97 2.93
CA THR A 211 15.34 -12.41 4.25
C THR A 211 14.73 -13.48 5.17
N GLN A 212 13.75 -14.26 4.71
CA GLN A 212 13.14 -15.35 5.48
C GLN A 212 14.11 -16.51 5.80
N ALA A 213 15.17 -16.68 4.99
CA ALA A 213 16.24 -17.63 5.29
C ALA A 213 17.22 -17.13 6.38
N THR A 214 17.23 -15.84 6.73
CA THR A 214 18.12 -15.32 7.78
C THR A 214 17.66 -15.68 9.19
N ASP A 215 18.61 -15.80 10.11
CA ASP A 215 18.34 -15.91 11.55
C ASP A 215 17.58 -14.69 12.07
N LYS A 216 17.81 -13.51 11.45
CA LYS A 216 17.09 -12.26 11.75
C LYS A 216 15.59 -12.36 11.58
N TYR A 217 15.11 -13.14 10.61
CA TYR A 217 13.67 -13.44 10.47
C TYR A 217 13.27 -14.67 11.30
N LYS A 218 14.04 -15.77 11.24
CA LYS A 218 13.68 -17.03 11.92
C LYS A 218 13.51 -16.87 13.43
N ASN A 219 14.39 -16.10 14.06
CA ASN A 219 14.46 -15.87 15.50
C ASN A 219 13.79 -14.55 15.94
N ALA A 220 13.16 -13.81 15.03
CA ALA A 220 12.42 -12.59 15.40
C ALA A 220 11.15 -12.92 16.20
N ASP A 221 10.70 -11.94 16.98
CA ASP A 221 9.40 -12.01 17.66
C ASP A 221 8.30 -12.25 16.63
N GLN A 222 7.30 -13.05 17.01
CA GLN A 222 6.26 -13.49 16.08
C GLN A 222 5.47 -12.30 15.48
N ASP A 223 5.25 -11.23 16.26
CA ASP A 223 4.58 -10.03 15.76
C ASP A 223 5.39 -9.26 14.70
N LYS A 224 6.73 -9.31 14.77
CA LYS A 224 7.63 -8.72 13.76
C LYS A 224 7.66 -9.56 12.48
N LYS A 225 7.61 -10.89 12.61
CA LYS A 225 7.47 -11.80 11.47
C LYS A 225 6.13 -11.59 10.77
N ASP A 226 5.03 -11.57 11.53
CA ASP A 226 3.69 -11.33 11.01
C ASP A 226 3.59 -9.96 10.32
N ALA A 227 4.21 -8.92 10.87
CA ALA A 227 4.27 -7.60 10.24
C ALA A 227 5.04 -7.60 8.90
N TYR A 228 6.15 -8.32 8.81
CA TYR A 228 6.93 -8.46 7.57
C TYR A 228 6.18 -9.29 6.52
N ASP A 229 5.60 -10.42 6.91
CA ASP A 229 4.84 -11.28 6.00
C ASP A 229 3.56 -10.60 5.50
N LYS A 230 2.90 -9.80 6.34
CA LYS A 230 1.78 -8.94 5.91
C LYS A 230 2.25 -7.85 4.93
N ALA A 231 3.39 -7.21 5.17
CA ALA A 231 3.93 -6.20 4.26
C ALA A 231 4.30 -6.81 2.88
N LEU A 232 4.79 -8.06 2.85
CA LEU A 232 4.99 -8.82 1.61
C LEU A 232 3.67 -9.09 0.86
N GLU A 233 2.56 -9.34 1.56
CA GLU A 233 1.25 -9.54 0.95
C GLU A 233 0.68 -8.24 0.38
N ASP A 234 0.72 -7.14 1.14
CA ASP A 234 0.23 -5.84 0.70
C ASP A 234 1.05 -5.27 -0.47
N ALA A 235 2.37 -5.47 -0.46
CA ALA A 235 3.24 -5.15 -1.58
C ALA A 235 2.88 -5.90 -2.88
N LYS A 236 2.48 -7.18 -2.79
CA LYS A 236 2.01 -7.95 -3.97
C LYS A 236 0.71 -7.40 -4.52
N LYS A 237 -0.27 -7.08 -3.66
CA LYS A 237 -1.54 -6.46 -4.08
C LYS A 237 -1.32 -5.15 -4.84
N VAL A 238 -0.37 -4.32 -4.39
CA VAL A 238 -0.01 -3.07 -5.06
C VAL A 238 0.72 -3.30 -6.40
N LEU A 239 1.52 -4.37 -6.54
CA LEU A 239 2.07 -4.76 -7.84
C LEU A 239 0.97 -5.21 -8.82
N GLU A 240 0.04 -6.04 -8.36
CA GLU A 240 -1.03 -6.66 -9.17
C GLU A 240 -2.14 -5.68 -9.56
N ASN A 241 -2.42 -4.68 -8.70
CA ASN A 241 -3.35 -3.61 -9.01
C ASN A 241 -2.83 -2.77 -10.20
N LYS A 242 -3.57 -2.77 -11.32
CA LYS A 242 -3.21 -2.00 -12.53
C LYS A 242 -3.29 -0.50 -12.31
N ASP A 243 -4.16 -0.10 -11.40
CA ASP A 243 -4.56 1.29 -11.17
C ASP A 243 -3.81 1.93 -9.98
N ALA A 244 -2.88 1.17 -9.38
CA ALA A 244 -2.06 1.61 -8.26
C ALA A 244 -1.24 2.86 -8.59
N THR A 245 -1.36 3.87 -7.72
CA THR A 245 -0.63 5.13 -7.82
C THR A 245 0.85 4.98 -7.43
N GLN A 246 1.71 5.91 -7.86
CA GLN A 246 3.11 5.92 -7.42
C GLN A 246 3.25 6.13 -5.91
N GLU A 247 2.32 6.86 -5.27
CA GLU A 247 2.29 7.03 -3.82
C GLU A 247 2.05 5.68 -3.11
N GLU A 248 1.08 4.88 -3.58
CA GLU A 248 0.82 3.54 -3.03
C GLU A 248 2.00 2.59 -3.23
N VAL A 249 2.66 2.64 -4.38
CA VAL A 249 3.88 1.84 -4.66
C VAL A 249 5.02 2.23 -3.72
N ASN A 250 5.26 3.53 -3.54
CA ASN A 250 6.29 4.02 -2.61
C ASN A 250 5.96 3.64 -1.15
N LYS A 251 4.70 3.84 -0.72
CA LYS A 251 4.22 3.51 0.62
C LYS A 251 4.31 2.01 0.92
N ALA A 252 4.00 1.15 -0.05
CA ALA A 252 4.14 -0.30 0.09
C ALA A 252 5.61 -0.73 0.20
N LYS A 253 6.49 -0.11 -0.58
CA LYS A 253 7.95 -0.33 -0.51
C LYS A 253 8.50 0.09 0.86
N ASP A 254 8.16 1.29 1.31
CA ASP A 254 8.64 1.84 2.58
C ASP A 254 8.12 1.01 3.77
N ALA A 255 6.86 0.56 3.73
CA ALA A 255 6.31 -0.35 4.73
C ALA A 255 7.05 -1.70 4.77
N LEU A 256 7.35 -2.29 3.61
CA LEU A 256 8.10 -3.55 3.51
C LEU A 256 9.53 -3.41 4.06
N THR A 257 10.27 -2.38 3.64
CA THR A 257 11.63 -2.10 4.14
C THR A 257 11.62 -1.73 5.64
N ALA A 258 10.58 -1.06 6.14
CA ALA A 258 10.44 -0.78 7.57
C ALA A 258 10.22 -2.06 8.39
N ALA A 259 9.36 -2.97 7.90
CA ALA A 259 9.13 -4.26 8.55
C ALA A 259 10.39 -5.16 8.52
N GLU A 260 11.13 -5.20 7.41
CA GLU A 260 12.42 -5.92 7.31
C GLU A 260 13.44 -5.39 8.34
N LYS A 261 13.53 -4.06 8.49
CA LYS A 261 14.40 -3.42 9.49
C LYS A 261 13.97 -3.78 10.92
N ALA A 262 12.66 -3.82 11.17
CA ALA A 262 12.06 -4.10 12.48
C ALA A 262 12.14 -5.57 12.93
N LEU A 263 12.47 -6.52 12.02
CA LEU A 263 12.86 -7.88 12.41
C LEU A 263 14.03 -7.81 13.42
N ASN A 264 13.89 -8.52 14.53
CA ASN A 264 14.78 -8.41 15.69
C ASN A 264 15.43 -9.75 16.10
N GLY A 265 15.37 -10.77 15.25
CA GLY A 265 16.04 -12.03 15.52
C GLY A 265 17.55 -11.85 15.60
N GLU A 266 18.16 -12.41 16.65
CA GLU A 266 19.61 -12.46 16.76
C GLU A 266 20.15 -13.72 16.10
N LYS A 267 21.41 -13.65 15.65
CA LYS A 267 22.13 -14.81 15.14
C LYS A 267 22.44 -15.75 16.30
N THR A 268 21.68 -16.84 16.41
CA THR A 268 22.05 -17.98 17.25
C THR A 268 23.37 -18.56 16.72
N THR A 269 24.39 -18.63 17.57
CA THR A 269 25.56 -19.48 17.32
C THR A 269 25.11 -20.91 17.09
N GLU A 270 25.81 -21.68 16.25
CA GLU A 270 25.49 -23.08 15.98
C GLU A 270 25.34 -23.87 17.29
N VAL A 271 24.11 -24.29 17.60
CA VAL A 271 23.75 -24.87 18.90
C VAL A 271 24.02 -26.38 18.87
N ASP A 272 24.91 -26.85 19.75
CA ASP A 272 25.21 -28.27 19.87
C ASP A 272 24.11 -28.98 20.67
N LYS A 273 23.21 -29.64 19.92
CA LYS A 273 22.13 -30.47 20.44
C LYS A 273 22.55 -31.91 20.74
N LYS A 274 23.69 -32.38 20.23
CA LYS A 274 24.15 -33.78 20.39
C LYS A 274 24.21 -34.24 21.85
N PRO A 275 24.62 -33.42 22.85
CA PRO A 275 24.62 -33.81 24.24
C PRO A 275 23.22 -34.03 24.83
N LEU A 276 22.18 -33.38 24.29
CA LEU A 276 20.79 -33.58 24.68
C LEU A 276 20.17 -34.77 23.94
N GLU A 277 20.45 -34.93 22.65
CA GLU A 277 20.06 -36.11 21.85
C GLU A 277 20.57 -37.41 22.49
N ALA A 278 21.84 -37.43 22.93
CA ALA A 278 22.44 -38.57 23.61
C ALA A 278 21.82 -38.88 24.97
N GLU A 279 21.28 -37.87 25.68
CA GLU A 279 20.59 -38.06 26.96
C GLU A 279 19.17 -38.61 26.73
N VAL A 280 18.41 -38.04 25.79
CA VAL A 280 17.09 -38.51 25.37
C VAL A 280 17.14 -39.94 24.81
N ALA A 281 18.21 -40.32 24.13
CA ALA A 281 18.41 -41.68 23.63
C ALA A 281 18.44 -42.76 24.73
N LYS A 282 18.71 -42.40 26.00
CA LYS A 282 18.67 -43.35 27.14
C LYS A 282 17.24 -43.76 27.55
N LYS A 283 16.19 -43.07 27.09
CA LYS A 283 14.82 -43.22 27.60
C LYS A 283 14.37 -44.68 27.75
N ASP A 284 14.69 -45.54 26.78
CA ASP A 284 14.20 -46.91 26.73
C ASP A 284 14.95 -47.80 27.73
N SER A 285 16.26 -47.61 27.90
CA SER A 285 17.06 -48.30 28.93
C SER A 285 16.73 -47.81 30.34
N THR A 286 16.51 -46.50 30.52
CA THR A 286 16.11 -45.92 31.80
C THR A 286 14.72 -46.41 32.22
N LYS A 287 13.71 -46.37 31.33
CA LYS A 287 12.36 -46.90 31.63
C LYS A 287 12.32 -48.42 31.85
N ALA A 288 13.23 -49.17 31.21
CA ALA A 288 13.38 -50.61 31.46
C ALA A 288 14.08 -50.92 32.81
N SER A 289 14.79 -49.96 33.41
CA SER A 289 15.57 -50.18 34.63
C SER A 289 14.71 -50.34 35.90
N ASP A 290 15.24 -51.08 36.87
CA ASP A 290 14.60 -51.26 38.17
C ASP A 290 14.46 -49.93 38.94
N LYS A 291 15.39 -48.98 38.72
CA LYS A 291 15.29 -47.61 39.26
C LYS A 291 13.99 -46.93 38.84
N TYR A 292 13.68 -46.93 37.54
CA TYR A 292 12.44 -46.31 37.05
C TYR A 292 11.19 -47.10 37.48
N LYS A 293 11.24 -48.43 37.43
CA LYS A 293 10.12 -49.29 37.85
C LYS A 293 9.79 -49.14 39.34
N ASN A 294 10.79 -48.97 40.19
CA ASN A 294 10.65 -48.92 41.65
C ASN A 294 10.73 -47.50 42.23
N ALA A 295 10.85 -46.45 41.41
CA ALA A 295 10.77 -45.07 41.87
C ALA A 295 9.34 -44.73 42.35
N ASP A 296 9.22 -43.70 43.19
CA ASP A 296 7.93 -43.12 43.54
C ASP A 296 7.21 -42.60 42.29
N LYS A 297 5.87 -42.60 42.27
CA LYS A 297 5.09 -42.11 41.12
C LYS A 297 5.53 -40.71 40.69
N ASP A 298 5.68 -39.79 41.65
CA ASP A 298 6.02 -38.40 41.36
C ASP A 298 7.41 -38.25 40.71
N LYS A 299 8.36 -39.14 41.03
CA LYS A 299 9.69 -39.20 40.38
C LYS A 299 9.60 -39.70 38.94
N LYS A 300 8.75 -40.70 38.68
CA LYS A 300 8.48 -41.21 37.31
C LYS A 300 7.84 -40.13 36.45
N ASP A 301 6.79 -39.49 36.96
CA ASP A 301 6.10 -38.39 36.31
C ASP A 301 7.06 -37.22 36.03
N ALA A 302 7.97 -36.90 36.96
CA ALA A 302 9.00 -35.87 36.77
C ALA A 302 10.02 -36.23 35.67
N TYR A 303 10.48 -37.48 35.61
CA TYR A 303 11.36 -37.97 34.55
C TYR A 303 10.67 -37.94 33.18
N ASP A 304 9.44 -38.46 33.10
CA ASP A 304 8.67 -38.48 31.85
C ASP A 304 8.37 -37.06 31.33
N LYS A 305 8.05 -36.12 32.22
CA LYS A 305 7.89 -34.71 31.86
C LYS A 305 9.20 -34.07 31.39
N ALA A 306 10.32 -34.34 32.07
CA ALA A 306 11.62 -33.81 31.65
C ALA A 306 12.05 -34.35 30.28
N LEU A 307 11.68 -35.59 29.95
CA LEU A 307 11.87 -36.21 28.64
C LEU A 307 11.04 -35.53 27.54
N GLU A 308 9.78 -35.23 27.83
CA GLU A 308 8.89 -34.51 26.90
C GLU A 308 9.40 -33.08 26.63
N ASP A 309 9.82 -32.37 27.68
CA ASP A 309 10.35 -31.01 27.56
C ASP A 309 11.72 -30.99 26.84
N ALA A 310 12.57 -32.01 27.06
CA ALA A 310 13.80 -32.21 26.29
C ALA A 310 13.53 -32.43 24.80
N GLN A 311 12.53 -33.24 24.44
CA GLN A 311 12.17 -33.47 23.03
C GLN A 311 11.66 -32.18 22.36
N LYS A 312 10.85 -31.36 23.05
CA LYS A 312 10.41 -30.04 22.53
C LYS A 312 11.59 -29.12 22.21
N VAL A 313 12.64 -29.13 23.03
CA VAL A 313 13.86 -28.33 22.82
C VAL A 313 14.70 -28.87 21.65
N LEU A 314 14.74 -30.19 21.44
CA LEU A 314 15.33 -30.79 20.24
C LEU A 314 14.57 -30.38 18.97
N ASP A 315 13.24 -30.44 18.99
CA ASP A 315 12.39 -30.14 17.83
C ASP A 315 12.32 -28.63 17.51
N ASN A 316 12.52 -27.76 18.51
CA ASN A 316 12.61 -26.30 18.33
C ASN A 316 13.89 -25.92 17.56
N LYS A 317 13.74 -25.55 16.28
CA LYS A 317 14.85 -25.12 15.40
C LYS A 317 15.61 -23.89 15.91
N ASN A 318 14.99 -23.09 16.77
CA ASN A 318 15.52 -21.83 17.28
C ASN A 318 15.98 -21.93 18.75
N ALA A 319 15.99 -23.14 19.34
CA ALA A 319 16.42 -23.32 20.73
C ALA A 319 17.86 -22.83 20.93
N THR A 320 18.06 -22.04 21.97
CA THR A 320 19.37 -21.53 22.39
C THR A 320 20.22 -22.62 23.06
N GLN A 321 21.53 -22.43 23.13
CA GLN A 321 22.42 -23.34 23.86
C GLN A 321 22.09 -23.38 25.36
N GLU A 322 21.59 -22.29 25.95
CA GLU A 322 21.15 -22.28 27.34
C GLU A 322 19.92 -23.17 27.55
N GLU A 323 18.91 -23.09 26.67
CA GLU A 323 17.74 -23.98 26.72
C GLU A 323 18.12 -25.45 26.53
N VAL A 324 19.02 -25.75 25.58
CA VAL A 324 19.53 -27.11 25.35
C VAL A 324 20.27 -27.64 26.58
N ASN A 325 21.16 -26.85 27.17
CA ASN A 325 21.90 -27.25 28.37
C ASN A 325 20.94 -27.45 29.56
N LYS A 326 20.01 -26.51 29.77
CA LYS A 326 19.01 -26.57 30.86
C LYS A 326 18.07 -27.76 30.73
N ALA A 327 17.63 -28.09 29.51
CA ALA A 327 16.80 -29.28 29.26
C ALA A 327 17.57 -30.58 29.53
N LYS A 328 18.85 -30.63 29.12
CA LYS A 328 19.74 -31.77 29.40
C LYS A 328 19.96 -31.97 30.89
N ASP A 329 20.30 -30.89 31.60
CA ASP A 329 20.57 -30.94 33.04
C ASP A 329 19.30 -31.28 33.83
N ALA A 330 18.13 -30.79 33.41
CA ALA A 330 16.84 -31.15 33.99
C ALA A 330 16.48 -32.63 33.77
N LEU A 331 16.68 -33.16 32.55
CA LEU A 331 16.46 -34.58 32.25
C LEU A 331 17.41 -35.47 33.05
N LYS A 332 18.70 -35.12 33.10
CA LYS A 332 19.70 -35.85 33.86
C LYS A 332 19.45 -35.81 35.37
N ALA A 333 19.05 -34.66 35.91
CA ALA A 333 18.68 -34.54 37.32
C ALA A 333 17.43 -35.37 37.65
N ALA A 334 16.45 -35.45 36.73
CA ALA A 334 15.30 -36.32 36.89
C ALA A 334 15.67 -37.80 36.80
N GLU A 335 16.60 -38.20 35.92
CA GLU A 335 17.17 -39.55 35.86
C GLU A 335 17.90 -39.93 37.15
N GLU A 336 18.73 -39.03 37.69
CA GLU A 336 19.44 -39.24 38.95
C GLU A 336 18.49 -39.27 40.16
N ALA A 337 17.36 -38.55 40.10
CA ALA A 337 16.30 -38.57 41.10
C ALA A 337 15.39 -39.81 41.05
N LEU A 338 15.57 -40.72 40.08
CA LEU A 338 15.00 -42.08 40.09
C LEU A 338 15.69 -42.95 41.15
N ASP A 339 15.57 -42.53 42.41
CA ASP A 339 15.89 -43.35 43.58
C ASP A 339 14.73 -44.28 43.90
N VAL A 340 15.07 -45.47 44.37
CA VAL A 340 14.12 -46.52 44.77
C VAL A 340 13.24 -45.96 45.89
N SER A 341 11.92 -46.05 45.75
CA SER A 341 11.00 -45.66 46.82
C SER A 341 11.32 -46.44 48.10
N ALA A 342 11.00 -45.86 49.26
CA ALA A 342 11.30 -46.44 50.57
C ALA A 342 10.94 -47.93 50.64
N ALA A 343 11.90 -48.74 51.13
CA ALA A 343 11.92 -50.20 51.21
C ALA A 343 10.60 -50.92 50.83
N VAL A 344 10.59 -51.54 49.64
CA VAL A 344 9.49 -52.36 49.10
C VAL A 344 8.81 -53.21 50.18
N ASP A 345 7.49 -53.09 50.31
CA ASP A 345 6.75 -53.66 51.43
C ASP A 345 6.58 -55.18 51.26
N LYS A 346 7.54 -55.88 51.86
CA LYS A 346 7.60 -57.34 51.94
C LYS A 346 6.85 -57.90 53.16
N ALA A 347 6.18 -57.10 53.99
CA ALA A 347 5.53 -57.57 55.21
C ALA A 347 4.41 -58.58 54.92
N ALA A 348 3.56 -58.29 53.92
CA ALA A 348 2.48 -59.20 53.53
C ALA A 348 3.01 -60.54 52.98
N LEU A 349 4.07 -60.52 52.16
CA LEU A 349 4.71 -61.74 51.63
C LEU A 349 5.41 -62.55 52.73
N LYS A 350 6.05 -61.89 53.70
CA LYS A 350 6.62 -62.56 54.90
C LYS A 350 5.54 -63.24 55.74
N ALA A 351 4.40 -62.58 55.95
CA ALA A 351 3.29 -63.14 56.71
C ALA A 351 2.70 -64.38 56.02
N GLU A 352 2.60 -64.36 54.69
CA GLU A 352 2.12 -65.50 53.89
C GLU A 352 3.10 -66.68 53.94
N LEU A 353 4.39 -66.42 53.71
CA LEU A 353 5.46 -67.42 53.86
C LEU A 353 5.55 -68.01 55.27
N GLY A 354 5.15 -67.26 56.30
CA GLY A 354 5.09 -67.73 57.69
C GLY A 354 4.02 -68.81 57.95
N LYS A 355 3.05 -68.99 57.04
CA LYS A 355 2.01 -70.03 57.16
C LYS A 355 2.47 -71.41 56.69
N LYS A 356 3.58 -71.49 55.93
CA LYS A 356 4.01 -72.70 55.20
C LYS A 356 3.95 -73.99 56.04
N ASP A 357 4.42 -73.94 57.28
CA ASP A 357 4.56 -75.13 58.15
C ASP A 357 3.19 -75.58 58.66
N ALA A 358 2.27 -74.65 58.90
CA ALA A 358 0.87 -74.94 59.24
C ALA A 358 0.13 -75.52 58.03
N THR A 359 0.28 -74.92 56.85
CA THR A 359 -0.36 -75.40 55.61
C THR A 359 0.14 -76.80 55.23
N GLN A 360 1.46 -77.05 55.28
CA GLN A 360 2.05 -78.37 55.00
C GLN A 360 1.69 -79.43 56.07
N ALA A 361 1.32 -79.01 57.29
CA ALA A 361 0.82 -79.91 58.32
C ALA A 361 -0.65 -80.36 58.10
N THR A 362 -1.43 -79.69 57.25
CA THR A 362 -2.83 -80.05 57.00
C THR A 362 -2.99 -81.33 56.17
N ASP A 363 -4.09 -82.04 56.37
CA ASP A 363 -4.52 -83.13 55.46
C ASP A 363 -4.80 -82.60 54.04
N LYS A 364 -5.27 -81.35 53.93
CA LYS A 364 -5.46 -80.64 52.65
C LYS A 364 -4.18 -80.61 51.81
N TYR A 365 -3.00 -80.47 52.43
CA TYR A 365 -1.70 -80.60 51.76
C TYR A 365 -1.22 -82.06 51.70
N LYS A 366 -1.25 -82.81 52.82
CA LYS A 366 -0.71 -84.19 52.89
C LYS A 366 -1.40 -85.15 51.92
N ASN A 367 -2.69 -84.96 51.64
CA ASN A 367 -3.48 -85.82 50.78
C ASN A 367 -3.75 -85.21 49.38
N ALA A 368 -3.18 -84.03 49.08
CA ALA A 368 -3.36 -83.39 47.77
C ALA A 368 -2.70 -84.19 46.62
N ASP A 369 -3.21 -83.98 45.41
CA ASP A 369 -2.58 -84.45 44.19
C ASP A 369 -1.13 -83.94 44.11
N LYS A 370 -0.21 -84.81 43.66
CA LYS A 370 1.23 -84.47 43.59
C LYS A 370 1.47 -83.14 42.86
N ALA A 371 0.79 -82.91 41.73
CA ALA A 371 0.92 -81.69 40.95
C ALA A 371 0.48 -80.42 41.69
N LYS A 372 -0.47 -80.52 42.65
CA LYS A 372 -0.90 -79.39 43.49
C LYS A 372 0.10 -79.09 44.61
N LYS A 373 0.70 -80.13 45.21
CA LYS A 373 1.82 -79.97 46.14
C LYS A 373 3.02 -79.32 45.47
N ASP A 374 3.45 -79.89 44.34
CA ASP A 374 4.57 -79.38 43.53
C ASP A 374 4.36 -77.90 43.15
N ALA A 375 3.11 -77.50 42.83
CA ALA A 375 2.77 -76.11 42.53
C ALA A 375 2.85 -75.18 43.76
N TYR A 376 2.37 -75.63 44.93
CA TYR A 376 2.47 -74.87 46.18
C TYR A 376 3.91 -74.74 46.67
N ASP A 377 4.69 -75.83 46.64
CA ASP A 377 6.10 -75.83 47.04
C ASP A 377 6.94 -74.95 46.08
N LYS A 378 6.65 -74.96 44.78
CA LYS A 378 7.26 -74.03 43.83
C LYS A 378 6.88 -72.56 44.11
N ALA A 379 5.62 -72.29 44.44
CA ALA A 379 5.18 -70.94 44.78
C ALA A 379 5.84 -70.43 46.08
N LEU A 380 6.06 -71.31 47.07
CA LEU A 380 6.86 -71.02 48.26
C LEU A 380 8.32 -70.68 47.89
N GLU A 381 8.95 -71.45 46.99
CA GLU A 381 10.33 -71.22 46.56
C GLU A 381 10.48 -69.87 45.82
N ASP A 382 9.56 -69.57 44.90
CA ASP A 382 9.58 -68.30 44.14
C ASP A 382 9.26 -67.10 45.04
N ALA A 383 8.33 -67.23 45.99
CA ALA A 383 8.09 -66.23 47.02
C ALA A 383 9.31 -65.98 47.92
N GLN A 384 10.08 -67.02 48.26
CA GLN A 384 11.34 -66.87 49.00
C GLN A 384 12.42 -66.16 48.19
N LYS A 385 12.52 -66.41 46.88
CA LYS A 385 13.44 -65.68 45.97
C LYS A 385 13.11 -64.19 45.91
N VAL A 386 11.84 -63.84 45.69
CA VAL A 386 11.35 -62.45 45.66
C VAL A 386 11.55 -61.76 47.02
N LEU A 387 11.37 -62.49 48.12
CA LEU A 387 11.66 -61.98 49.45
C LEU A 387 13.15 -61.65 49.63
N ALA A 388 14.04 -62.56 49.20
CA ALA A 388 15.48 -62.44 49.34
C ALA A 388 16.12 -61.42 48.38
N ASP A 389 15.53 -61.16 47.21
CA ASP A 389 16.08 -60.22 46.24
C ASP A 389 15.91 -58.76 46.69
N PRO A 390 17.00 -58.01 46.97
CA PRO A 390 16.92 -56.60 47.34
C PRO A 390 16.44 -55.68 46.21
N LYS A 391 16.31 -56.16 44.96
CA LYS A 391 15.81 -55.38 43.81
C LYS A 391 14.36 -55.65 43.43
N ALA A 392 13.72 -56.69 43.98
CA ALA A 392 12.35 -57.05 43.67
C ALA A 392 11.40 -55.85 43.79
N SER A 393 10.59 -55.61 42.77
CA SER A 393 9.59 -54.54 42.76
C SER A 393 8.41 -54.89 43.67
N GLN A 394 7.55 -53.90 43.99
CA GLN A 394 6.30 -54.19 44.69
C GLN A 394 5.38 -55.10 43.86
N ASP A 395 5.38 -54.95 42.54
CA ASP A 395 4.64 -55.81 41.61
C ASP A 395 5.15 -57.27 41.64
N ASP A 396 6.46 -57.49 41.79
CA ASP A 396 7.02 -58.85 42.00
C ASP A 396 6.58 -59.43 43.34
N VAL A 397 6.60 -58.62 44.41
CA VAL A 397 6.17 -59.02 45.77
C VAL A 397 4.69 -59.38 45.82
N ASP A 398 3.84 -58.57 45.19
CA ASP A 398 2.40 -58.78 45.12
C ASP A 398 2.08 -60.01 44.25
N LYS A 399 2.70 -60.16 43.07
CA LYS A 399 2.57 -61.36 42.22
C LYS A 399 3.01 -62.64 42.93
N ALA A 400 4.10 -62.59 43.70
CA ALA A 400 4.57 -63.75 44.45
C ALA A 400 3.60 -64.17 45.55
N LYS A 401 3.00 -63.20 46.25
CA LYS A 401 1.98 -63.43 47.27
C LYS A 401 0.69 -63.99 46.66
N ASP A 402 0.24 -63.44 45.54
CA ASP A 402 -0.96 -63.90 44.83
C ASP A 402 -0.76 -65.31 44.24
N ALA A 403 0.42 -65.61 43.71
CA ALA A 403 0.77 -66.96 43.25
C ALA A 403 0.76 -67.98 44.42
N LEU A 404 1.33 -67.62 45.57
CA LEU A 404 1.37 -68.47 46.76
C LEU A 404 -0.02 -68.75 47.34
N THR A 405 -0.83 -67.71 47.55
CA THR A 405 -2.22 -67.84 48.07
C THR A 405 -3.11 -68.62 47.09
N LYS A 406 -2.96 -68.41 45.78
CA LYS A 406 -3.66 -69.22 44.76
C LYS A 406 -3.26 -70.69 44.82
N ALA A 407 -1.97 -71.00 44.92
CA ALA A 407 -1.52 -72.38 45.00
C ALA A 407 -2.00 -73.08 46.28
N GLU A 408 -2.07 -72.38 47.42
CA GLU A 408 -2.67 -72.87 48.66
C GLU A 408 -4.17 -73.16 48.53
N ALA A 409 -4.91 -72.27 47.86
CA ALA A 409 -6.33 -72.45 47.60
C ALA A 409 -6.58 -73.72 46.75
N GLU A 410 -5.72 -73.97 45.75
CA GLU A 410 -5.80 -75.10 44.82
C GLU A 410 -5.38 -76.48 45.39
N LEU A 411 -4.83 -76.54 46.61
CA LEU A 411 -4.61 -77.82 47.31
C LEU A 411 -5.95 -78.56 47.47
N ASN A 412 -5.95 -79.87 47.22
CA ASN A 412 -7.20 -80.65 47.09
C ASN A 412 -7.22 -81.96 47.91
N GLY A 413 -6.33 -82.08 48.89
CA GLY A 413 -6.37 -83.21 49.82
C GLY A 413 -7.68 -83.23 50.60
N LYS A 414 -8.25 -84.42 50.74
CA LYS A 414 -9.41 -84.63 51.62
C LYS A 414 -8.93 -84.80 53.06
N GLU A 415 -9.68 -84.25 53.99
CA GLU A 415 -9.49 -84.53 55.43
C GLU A 415 -9.69 -86.02 55.69
N SER A 416 -8.89 -86.57 56.60
CA SER A 416 -9.02 -87.96 57.03
C SER A 416 -10.17 -88.07 58.03
N ASP A 417 -11.26 -88.74 57.66
CA ASP A 417 -12.40 -89.07 58.53
C ASP A 417 -11.96 -90.03 59.66
N ASN A 418 -11.31 -89.50 60.69
CA ASN A 418 -10.90 -90.27 61.88
C ASN A 418 -11.54 -89.71 63.16
N THR A 419 -12.86 -89.94 63.28
CA THR A 419 -13.59 -89.79 64.54
C THR A 419 -13.12 -90.87 65.53
N GLY A 420 -12.26 -90.50 66.49
CA GLY A 420 -11.70 -91.48 67.42
C GLY A 420 -10.86 -90.93 68.58
N GLY A 421 -11.38 -90.00 69.38
CA GLY A 421 -10.68 -89.53 70.58
C GLY A 421 -11.30 -88.31 71.27
N THR A 422 -12.41 -88.50 71.99
CA THR A 422 -13.08 -87.42 72.72
C THR A 422 -12.43 -87.11 74.07
N THR A 423 -12.13 -85.84 74.34
CA THR A 423 -12.64 -85.11 75.53
C THR A 423 -12.57 -83.60 75.29
N ASP A 424 -13.62 -82.91 75.72
CA ASP A 424 -13.99 -81.50 75.49
C ASP A 424 -15.00 -81.12 76.60
N PRO A 425 -15.39 -79.85 76.88
CA PRO A 425 -14.72 -78.54 76.73
C PRO A 425 -14.48 -77.83 78.10
N THR A 426 -13.77 -76.70 78.11
CA THR A 426 -14.26 -75.43 78.73
C THR A 426 -13.37 -74.22 78.38
N ASN A 427 -14.01 -73.17 77.83
CA ASN A 427 -13.44 -71.88 77.37
C ASN A 427 -13.17 -70.91 78.58
N PRO A 428 -12.48 -69.74 78.48
CA PRO A 428 -11.86 -69.09 77.30
C PRO A 428 -10.46 -68.44 77.51
N PRO A 429 -9.79 -67.93 76.43
CA PRO A 429 -8.56 -67.14 76.52
C PRO A 429 -8.71 -65.63 76.19
N LYS A 430 -7.87 -64.79 76.83
CA LYS A 430 -7.58 -63.37 76.52
C LYS A 430 -6.12 -63.06 77.01
N PRO A 431 -5.48 -61.88 76.75
CA PRO A 431 -4.35 -61.82 75.82
C PRO A 431 -3.08 -61.12 76.37
N GLY A 432 -1.99 -61.12 75.57
CA GLY A 432 -0.76 -60.35 75.82
C GLY A 432 0.20 -61.01 76.83
N ASP A 433 1.48 -60.64 76.89
CA ASP A 433 2.18 -59.52 76.22
C ASP A 433 3.69 -59.83 75.99
N ASN A 434 4.38 -58.92 75.31
CA ASN A 434 5.80 -58.92 74.94
C ASN A 434 6.80 -59.15 76.08
N THR A 435 7.97 -59.71 75.74
CA THR A 435 9.26 -58.95 75.77
C THR A 435 10.31 -59.56 74.83
N ASN A 436 11.05 -58.68 74.15
CA ASN A 436 12.15 -58.92 73.22
C ASN A 436 13.50 -58.56 73.90
N PRO A 437 14.69 -58.79 73.32
CA PRO A 437 15.43 -60.04 73.10
C PRO A 437 16.79 -60.10 73.85
N SER A 438 17.56 -61.17 73.64
CA SER A 438 19.03 -61.13 73.75
C SER A 438 19.76 -62.03 72.72
N LYS A 439 20.98 -61.60 72.40
CA LYS A 439 21.89 -62.05 71.33
C LYS A 439 22.71 -63.31 71.71
N PRO A 440 23.16 -64.13 70.74
CA PRO A 440 24.61 -64.47 70.57
C PRO A 440 25.10 -64.15 69.14
N GLY A 441 26.38 -64.15 68.73
CA GLY A 441 27.54 -64.99 69.10
C GLY A 441 27.60 -66.24 68.18
N ASP A 442 28.73 -66.77 67.70
CA ASP A 442 30.13 -66.32 67.63
C ASP A 442 30.92 -67.25 66.64
N ASN A 443 32.08 -66.82 66.11
CA ASN A 443 33.21 -67.62 65.52
C ASN A 443 33.02 -68.86 64.59
N ASN A 444 33.74 -68.90 63.44
CA ASN A 444 34.82 -69.90 63.23
C ASN A 444 35.77 -69.67 62.00
N LYS A 445 36.99 -70.21 62.09
CA LYS A 445 38.11 -70.29 61.10
C LYS A 445 38.65 -71.76 61.17
N PRO A 446 39.10 -72.51 60.10
CA PRO A 446 40.43 -72.31 59.44
C PRO A 446 40.78 -72.89 58.03
N SER A 447 41.79 -72.27 57.36
CA SER A 447 42.98 -72.87 56.66
C SER A 447 42.80 -73.84 55.44
N ASP A 448 43.72 -74.01 54.46
CA ASP A 448 45.06 -73.46 54.09
C ASP A 448 45.36 -73.68 52.56
N GLY A 449 46.41 -73.02 52.00
CA GLY A 449 47.13 -73.38 50.75
C GLY A 449 46.59 -72.85 49.40
N GLU A 450 47.35 -72.54 48.33
CA GLU A 450 48.81 -72.38 48.07
C GLU A 450 49.06 -71.31 46.95
N LYS A 451 50.33 -71.03 46.59
CA LYS A 451 50.84 -69.99 45.66
C LYS A 451 51.85 -70.64 44.66
N PRO A 452 51.96 -70.30 43.34
CA PRO A 452 52.77 -69.16 42.79
C PRO A 452 52.29 -68.51 41.46
N SER A 453 52.34 -67.17 41.33
CA SER A 453 53.35 -66.32 40.61
C SER A 453 53.02 -66.11 39.11
N ASP A 454 53.47 -65.10 38.35
CA ASP A 454 54.43 -63.99 38.53
C ASP A 454 53.87 -62.67 37.93
N GLY A 455 54.55 -61.54 38.15
CA GLY A 455 54.21 -60.25 37.51
C GLY A 455 55.28 -59.76 36.54
N ASN A 456 54.89 -58.91 35.58
CA ASN A 456 55.81 -57.95 34.93
C ASN A 456 55.08 -56.79 34.23
N LYS A 457 55.82 -55.70 34.00
CA LYS A 457 55.44 -54.39 33.41
C LYS A 457 56.42 -54.11 32.22
N PRO A 458 56.57 -52.88 31.66
CA PRO A 458 55.76 -52.03 30.74
C PRO A 458 56.29 -51.96 29.26
N SER A 459 55.69 -51.04 28.48
CA SER A 459 56.24 -50.23 27.33
C SER A 459 56.56 -50.99 26.01
N ASP A 460 56.72 -50.43 24.80
CA ASP A 460 56.80 -49.07 24.18
C ASP A 460 55.99 -49.07 22.83
N GLY A 461 55.90 -48.07 21.92
CA GLY A 461 56.49 -46.73 21.73
C GLY A 461 56.09 -46.09 20.37
N ASN A 462 56.62 -44.90 20.02
CA ASN A 462 56.38 -44.16 18.75
C ASN A 462 57.20 -44.67 17.53
N LYS A 463 56.62 -44.75 16.31
CA LYS A 463 56.89 -43.82 15.15
C LYS A 463 56.15 -44.19 13.83
N PRO A 464 56.04 -43.24 12.86
CA PRO A 464 55.36 -43.39 11.56
C PRO A 464 56.30 -43.42 10.32
N SER A 465 55.72 -43.62 9.12
CA SER A 465 56.23 -43.10 7.83
C SER A 465 55.20 -43.13 6.68
N ASP A 466 55.30 -42.15 5.77
CA ASP A 466 54.51 -41.96 4.54
C ASP A 466 54.80 -42.96 3.40
N GLY A 467 53.94 -43.03 2.37
CA GLY A 467 54.18 -43.86 1.16
C GLY A 467 53.19 -43.64 0.00
N ASN A 468 53.65 -42.99 -1.08
CA ASN A 468 52.87 -42.33 -2.13
C ASN A 468 52.43 -43.22 -3.34
N LYS A 469 51.30 -42.84 -3.99
CA LYS A 469 50.96 -42.99 -5.44
C LYS A 469 50.55 -44.41 -5.98
N PRO A 470 50.05 -44.57 -7.25
CA PRO A 470 48.72 -45.18 -7.46
C PRO A 470 48.69 -46.24 -8.59
N SER A 471 47.49 -46.62 -9.05
CA SER A 471 47.29 -47.33 -10.32
C SER A 471 46.25 -46.64 -11.21
N ASP A 472 46.72 -46.00 -12.28
CA ASP A 472 45.97 -45.88 -13.54
C ASP A 472 45.71 -47.33 -14.06
N GLY A 473 44.65 -47.69 -14.78
CA GLY A 473 43.52 -46.98 -15.36
C GLY A 473 43.13 -47.69 -16.68
N ASN A 474 41.83 -47.91 -16.96
CA ASN A 474 41.31 -47.83 -18.35
C ASN A 474 39.79 -48.07 -18.51
N LYS A 475 39.20 -47.09 -19.23
CA LYS A 475 38.06 -47.12 -20.16
C LYS A 475 36.66 -47.60 -19.71
N PRO A 476 35.60 -46.77 -19.93
CA PRO A 476 34.21 -47.16 -19.77
C PRO A 476 33.63 -47.89 -21.01
N SER A 477 32.55 -48.63 -20.76
CA SER A 477 31.60 -49.14 -21.77
C SER A 477 30.47 -48.15 -22.02
N ASP A 478 30.10 -47.98 -23.29
CA ASP A 478 29.09 -47.04 -23.75
C ASP A 478 27.64 -47.44 -23.42
N GLY A 479 26.73 -46.45 -23.41
CA GLY A 479 25.32 -46.68 -23.73
C GLY A 479 24.28 -46.63 -22.60
N ASN A 480 23.89 -45.42 -22.18
CA ASN A 480 22.54 -44.94 -22.55
C ASN A 480 22.33 -43.43 -22.35
N LYS A 481 21.53 -42.86 -23.25
CA LYS A 481 21.26 -41.42 -23.42
C LYS A 481 20.31 -40.87 -22.33
N PRO A 482 20.62 -39.73 -21.68
CA PRO A 482 19.63 -38.98 -20.90
C PRO A 482 18.73 -38.10 -21.80
N SER A 483 17.51 -37.86 -21.33
CA SER A 483 16.55 -36.89 -21.87
C SER A 483 16.79 -35.47 -21.32
N ASP A 484 16.22 -34.49 -22.00
CA ASP A 484 16.61 -33.08 -21.96
C ASP A 484 16.29 -32.35 -20.63
N GLY A 485 17.18 -31.43 -20.24
CA GLY A 485 16.96 -30.54 -19.08
C GLY A 485 18.21 -29.77 -18.62
N ASN A 486 18.31 -28.49 -19.02
CA ASN A 486 19.22 -27.46 -18.50
C ASN A 486 20.74 -27.68 -18.60
N LYS A 487 21.33 -27.16 -19.70
CA LYS A 487 22.76 -26.79 -19.78
C LYS A 487 23.06 -25.57 -18.87
N PRO A 488 24.16 -25.54 -18.11
CA PRO A 488 24.65 -24.32 -17.47
C PRO A 488 25.07 -23.24 -18.48
N SER A 489 24.75 -21.98 -18.19
CA SER A 489 25.04 -20.83 -19.04
C SER A 489 26.55 -20.51 -19.11
N ASP A 490 27.05 -20.21 -20.31
CA ASP A 490 28.48 -19.94 -20.55
C ASP A 490 28.86 -18.52 -20.09
N GLY A 491 29.31 -18.41 -18.84
CA GLY A 491 29.80 -17.16 -18.25
C GLY A 491 31.22 -16.78 -18.67
N ASN A 492 31.44 -16.45 -19.95
CA ASN A 492 32.43 -15.46 -20.42
C ASN A 492 32.50 -15.44 -21.97
N LYS A 493 31.65 -14.61 -22.60
CA LYS A 493 31.89 -14.03 -23.92
C LYS A 493 31.89 -12.51 -23.76
N PRO A 494 32.79 -11.73 -24.40
CA PRO A 494 32.66 -10.28 -24.39
C PRO A 494 31.30 -9.89 -24.98
N SER A 495 30.61 -8.99 -24.27
CA SER A 495 29.33 -8.44 -24.70
C SER A 495 29.50 -7.73 -26.03
N ASP A 496 28.83 -8.20 -27.08
CA ASP A 496 28.76 -7.48 -28.34
C ASP A 496 28.01 -6.16 -28.07
N GLY A 497 28.70 -5.02 -28.16
CA GLY A 497 28.14 -3.70 -27.80
C GLY A 497 26.87 -3.31 -28.55
N THR A 498 26.19 -2.25 -28.10
CA THR A 498 24.90 -1.80 -28.66
C THR A 498 25.01 -1.39 -30.14
N ILE A 499 23.89 -1.23 -30.81
CA ILE A 499 23.86 -0.72 -32.19
C ILE A 499 24.45 0.70 -32.22
N ALA A 500 24.14 1.56 -31.25
CA ALA A 500 24.74 2.89 -31.11
C ALA A 500 26.27 2.88 -30.92
N ASP A 501 26.84 1.84 -30.31
CA ASP A 501 28.31 1.71 -30.17
C ASP A 501 29.02 1.35 -31.49
N LYS A 502 28.26 0.87 -32.49
CA LYS A 502 28.78 0.30 -33.75
C LYS A 502 28.38 1.09 -35.00
N VAL A 503 27.29 1.84 -34.93
CA VAL A 503 26.72 2.62 -36.05
C VAL A 503 26.83 4.10 -35.75
N GLU A 504 27.70 4.81 -36.47
CA GLU A 504 27.80 6.27 -36.39
C GLU A 504 27.01 6.92 -37.53
N PRO A 505 26.01 7.77 -37.24
CA PRO A 505 25.22 8.43 -38.26
C PRO A 505 26.03 9.52 -38.99
N THR A 506 25.82 9.63 -40.30
CA THR A 506 26.25 10.78 -41.12
C THR A 506 25.49 12.03 -40.68
N VAL A 507 26.19 13.14 -40.46
CA VAL A 507 25.58 14.46 -40.32
C VAL A 507 25.48 15.11 -41.71
N PRO A 508 24.28 15.48 -42.21
CA PRO A 508 24.09 16.15 -43.48
C PRO A 508 24.52 17.63 -43.43
N GLY A 509 24.47 18.32 -44.58
CA GLY A 509 24.63 19.77 -44.63
C GLY A 509 23.49 20.50 -43.91
N LYS A 510 23.79 21.66 -43.31
CA LYS A 510 22.85 22.39 -42.46
C LYS A 510 21.59 22.89 -43.19
N THR A 511 20.43 22.69 -42.58
CA THR A 511 19.17 23.34 -42.97
C THR A 511 19.16 24.79 -42.51
N THR A 512 18.72 25.70 -43.37
CA THR A 512 18.51 27.11 -42.99
C THR A 512 17.12 27.27 -42.38
N VAL A 513 17.04 27.77 -41.15
CA VAL A 513 15.79 27.94 -40.38
C VAL A 513 15.58 29.42 -40.04
N GLU A 514 14.35 29.83 -39.74
CA GLU A 514 14.06 31.22 -39.32
C GLU A 514 14.53 31.46 -37.88
N ASP A 515 14.05 30.66 -36.92
CA ASP A 515 14.52 30.63 -35.53
C ASP A 515 15.25 29.31 -35.27
N SER A 516 16.41 29.35 -34.61
CA SER A 516 17.21 28.16 -34.28
C SER A 516 16.81 27.49 -32.97
N ASP A 517 16.09 28.20 -32.09
CA ASP A 517 15.63 27.67 -30.80
C ASP A 517 14.15 27.21 -30.85
N HIS A 518 13.41 27.58 -31.91
CA HIS A 518 12.00 27.27 -32.10
C HIS A 518 11.63 26.86 -33.54
N LEU A 519 12.15 25.73 -34.01
CA LEU A 519 11.79 25.16 -35.31
C LEU A 519 10.28 24.90 -35.44
N THR A 520 9.71 25.34 -36.56
CA THR A 520 8.36 24.91 -36.97
C THR A 520 8.35 23.43 -37.36
N ASP A 521 7.18 22.79 -37.32
CA ASP A 521 7.07 21.36 -37.67
C ASP A 521 7.50 21.07 -39.12
N LYS A 522 7.37 22.06 -40.01
CA LYS A 522 7.88 21.98 -41.39
C LYS A 522 9.42 21.98 -41.44
N GLU A 523 10.09 22.79 -40.62
CA GLU A 523 11.55 22.82 -40.52
C GLU A 523 12.10 21.56 -39.85
N LYS A 524 11.41 21.05 -38.81
CA LYS A 524 11.74 19.74 -38.19
C LYS A 524 11.68 18.61 -39.20
N GLU A 525 10.60 18.56 -39.99
CA GLU A 525 10.41 17.53 -41.02
C GLU A 525 11.46 17.67 -42.15
N GLU A 526 11.88 18.89 -42.53
CA GLU A 526 13.00 19.07 -43.48
C GLU A 526 14.35 18.58 -42.91
N VAL A 527 14.65 18.89 -41.64
CA VAL A 527 15.85 18.38 -40.96
C VAL A 527 15.83 16.86 -40.85
N LYS A 528 14.70 16.28 -40.46
CA LYS A 528 14.49 14.83 -40.34
C LYS A 528 14.69 14.12 -41.69
N ASN A 529 14.06 14.59 -42.76
CA ASN A 529 14.20 13.99 -44.09
C ASN A 529 15.65 14.00 -44.58
N LYS A 530 16.41 15.08 -44.36
CA LYS A 530 17.85 15.14 -44.71
C LYS A 530 18.69 14.18 -43.88
N ILE A 531 18.35 13.96 -42.60
CA ILE A 531 19.02 12.99 -41.75
C ILE A 531 18.73 11.58 -42.25
N GLU A 532 17.47 11.23 -42.53
CA GLU A 532 17.09 9.92 -43.05
C GLU A 532 17.72 9.64 -44.42
N GLU A 533 17.73 10.62 -45.34
CA GLU A 533 18.35 10.49 -46.67
C GLU A 533 19.88 10.28 -46.59
N ALA A 534 20.59 11.07 -45.77
CA ALA A 534 22.04 10.94 -45.60
C ALA A 534 22.49 9.65 -44.86
N ASN A 535 21.54 8.87 -44.36
CA ASN A 535 21.77 7.70 -43.53
C ASN A 535 21.05 6.42 -44.01
N LYS A 536 20.41 6.48 -45.18
CA LYS A 536 19.59 5.42 -45.77
C LYS A 536 20.27 4.05 -45.86
N ASP A 537 21.59 4.03 -46.10
CA ASP A 537 22.39 2.81 -46.23
C ASP A 537 23.14 2.43 -44.92
N LYS A 538 22.94 3.18 -43.82
CA LYS A 538 23.66 3.02 -42.55
C LYS A 538 22.78 2.63 -41.37
N LEU A 539 21.54 3.10 -41.33
CA LEU A 539 20.64 2.83 -40.22
C LEU A 539 19.92 1.49 -40.44
N PRO A 540 19.87 0.60 -39.43
CA PRO A 540 19.11 -0.64 -39.55
C PRO A 540 17.61 -0.36 -39.64
N GLU A 541 16.88 -1.27 -40.28
CA GLU A 541 15.43 -1.22 -40.39
C GLU A 541 14.78 -1.16 -38.99
N GLY A 542 13.77 -0.29 -38.82
CA GLY A 542 13.15 -0.01 -37.53
C GLY A 542 13.82 1.10 -36.69
N THR A 543 14.87 1.74 -37.20
CA THR A 543 15.42 2.97 -36.59
C THR A 543 14.41 4.13 -36.71
N LYS A 544 14.29 4.94 -35.65
CA LYS A 544 13.47 6.17 -35.62
C LYS A 544 14.36 7.41 -35.56
N VAL A 545 13.94 8.48 -36.24
CA VAL A 545 14.59 9.81 -36.21
C VAL A 545 13.58 10.85 -35.73
N GLU A 546 13.94 11.58 -34.69
CA GLU A 546 13.12 12.62 -34.05
C GLU A 546 13.92 13.92 -33.96
N VAL A 547 13.27 15.08 -34.13
CA VAL A 547 13.93 16.40 -34.15
C VAL A 547 13.26 17.33 -33.14
N GLY A 548 14.06 17.87 -32.22
CA GLY A 548 13.62 18.83 -31.19
C GLY A 548 13.36 20.24 -31.72
N ASN A 549 12.81 21.10 -30.86
CA ASN A 549 12.55 22.51 -31.20
C ASN A 549 13.85 23.31 -31.46
N ASP A 550 14.96 22.91 -30.84
CA ASP A 550 16.32 23.45 -31.02
C ASP A 550 17.07 22.80 -32.21
N GLY A 551 16.37 21.98 -33.01
CA GLY A 551 16.96 21.18 -34.09
C GLY A 551 17.81 19.99 -33.63
N THR A 552 17.89 19.68 -32.33
CA THR A 552 18.62 18.50 -31.86
C THR A 552 17.95 17.22 -32.34
N VAL A 553 18.72 16.35 -32.99
CA VAL A 553 18.22 15.12 -33.63
C VAL A 553 18.53 13.92 -32.75
N THR A 554 17.52 13.14 -32.41
CA THR A 554 17.66 11.86 -31.69
C THR A 554 17.37 10.71 -32.64
N ILE A 555 18.32 9.79 -32.76
CA ILE A 555 18.23 8.57 -33.56
C ILE A 555 18.12 7.40 -32.59
N THR A 556 16.99 6.69 -32.62
CA THR A 556 16.71 5.54 -31.74
C THR A 556 16.76 4.26 -32.56
N TYR A 557 17.69 3.36 -32.23
CA TYR A 557 17.88 2.08 -32.93
C TYR A 557 16.90 0.99 -32.44
N PRO A 558 16.74 -0.13 -33.18
CA PRO A 558 15.83 -1.22 -32.80
C PRO A 558 16.13 -1.87 -31.44
N ASP A 559 17.37 -1.82 -30.96
CA ASP A 559 17.79 -2.29 -29.63
C ASP A 559 17.51 -1.27 -28.50
N LYS A 560 16.86 -0.14 -28.83
CA LYS A 560 16.58 1.02 -27.97
C LYS A 560 17.81 1.83 -27.55
N SER A 561 18.99 1.54 -28.08
CA SER A 561 20.13 2.46 -27.95
C SER A 561 19.89 3.73 -28.77
N THR A 562 20.52 4.84 -28.39
CA THR A 562 20.28 6.16 -29.00
C THR A 562 21.57 6.88 -29.36
N LYS A 563 21.55 7.62 -30.47
CA LYS A 563 22.56 8.62 -30.86
C LYS A 563 21.92 9.99 -30.97
N THR A 564 22.66 11.03 -30.58
CA THR A 564 22.18 12.42 -30.63
C THR A 564 23.12 13.27 -31.49
N ILE A 565 22.57 14.01 -32.44
CA ILE A 565 23.26 15.02 -33.24
C ILE A 565 22.76 16.38 -32.76
N LYS A 566 23.67 17.31 -32.45
CA LYS A 566 23.29 18.63 -31.92
C LYS A 566 22.64 19.47 -32.99
N GLY A 567 21.62 20.27 -32.63
CA GLY A 567 21.01 21.24 -33.54
C GLY A 567 22.05 22.13 -34.22
N SER A 568 23.03 22.62 -33.48
CA SER A 568 24.15 23.43 -34.00
C SER A 568 24.89 22.82 -35.20
N ASP A 569 24.84 21.51 -35.40
CA ASP A 569 25.56 20.80 -36.45
C ASP A 569 24.67 20.57 -37.69
N VAL A 570 23.34 20.65 -37.56
CA VAL A 570 22.34 20.38 -38.60
C VAL A 570 21.46 21.56 -39.00
N ILE A 571 21.42 22.64 -38.21
CA ILE A 571 20.68 23.88 -38.53
C ILE A 571 21.56 25.13 -38.51
N VAL A 572 21.11 26.17 -39.22
CA VAL A 572 21.67 27.52 -39.18
C VAL A 572 20.54 28.54 -39.31
N GLY A 573 20.39 29.41 -38.31
CA GLY A 573 19.42 30.51 -38.35
C GLY A 573 19.77 31.57 -39.39
N LYS A 574 18.75 32.18 -40.00
CA LYS A 574 18.95 33.37 -40.84
C LYS A 574 19.34 34.55 -39.94
N THR A 575 20.51 35.13 -40.21
CA THR A 575 20.99 36.29 -39.45
C THR A 575 20.31 37.57 -39.94
N ASP A 576 19.29 38.01 -39.20
CA ASP A 576 18.63 39.27 -39.47
C ASP A 576 19.50 40.48 -39.10
N LYS A 577 19.54 41.46 -40.01
CA LYS A 577 20.42 42.65 -39.91
C LYS A 577 19.84 43.77 -39.04
N ASN A 578 19.12 43.43 -37.98
CA ASN A 578 18.47 44.39 -37.08
C ASN A 578 18.58 43.95 -35.61
N ALA A 579 19.74 44.25 -34.98
CA ALA A 579 19.87 44.26 -33.53
C ALA A 579 20.11 45.72 -33.08
N PRO A 580 19.27 46.27 -32.18
CA PRO A 580 19.51 47.61 -31.64
C PRO A 580 20.75 47.59 -30.74
N THR A 581 21.62 48.59 -30.91
CA THR A 581 22.82 48.72 -30.08
C THR A 581 22.47 49.19 -28.67
N HIS A 582 22.89 48.44 -27.65
CA HIS A 582 22.99 48.97 -26.29
C HIS A 582 24.45 48.96 -25.84
N ASN A 583 24.94 50.14 -25.45
CA ASN A 583 26.34 50.38 -25.07
C ASN A 583 26.49 50.43 -23.54
N GLY A 584 27.36 49.59 -23.00
CA GLY A 584 27.89 49.62 -21.64
C GLY A 584 28.72 48.34 -21.42
N LYS A 585 30.06 48.36 -21.38
CA LYS A 585 30.92 48.82 -20.26
C LYS A 585 30.45 48.22 -18.93
N ASP A 586 31.22 47.37 -18.23
CA ASP A 586 32.68 47.06 -18.27
C ASP A 586 32.90 45.52 -18.40
N GLY A 587 34.07 44.89 -18.46
CA GLY A 587 35.47 45.31 -18.39
C GLY A 587 36.38 44.14 -17.93
N GLN A 588 37.27 43.69 -18.81
CA GLN A 588 38.47 42.86 -18.58
C GLN A 588 38.42 41.33 -18.36
N ASP A 589 39.46 40.73 -18.97
CA ASP A 589 40.19 39.48 -18.73
C ASP A 589 39.57 38.09 -18.96
N SER A 590 39.99 37.50 -20.09
CA SER A 590 40.28 36.06 -20.20
C SER A 590 41.63 35.74 -19.52
N PRO A 591 41.87 34.50 -19.02
CA PRO A 591 42.48 33.53 -19.94
C PRO A 591 42.06 32.05 -19.76
N SER A 592 42.00 31.37 -20.91
CA SER A 592 42.53 30.02 -21.18
C SER A 592 42.10 28.76 -20.38
N ARG A 593 41.67 27.77 -21.18
CA ARG A 593 41.67 26.30 -20.92
C ARG A 593 43.02 25.85 -20.31
N LYS A 594 43.19 24.74 -19.56
CA LYS A 594 42.55 23.39 -19.60
C LYS A 594 43.05 22.56 -18.35
N PRO A 595 42.85 21.22 -18.31
CA PRO A 595 41.77 20.45 -17.65
C PRO A 595 42.10 19.94 -16.22
N ASN A 596 41.11 19.35 -15.52
CA ASN A 596 41.28 18.06 -14.81
C ASN A 596 39.93 17.42 -14.40
N ASN A 597 39.95 16.12 -14.13
CA ASN A 597 38.79 15.23 -14.00
C ASN A 597 38.34 15.05 -12.51
N PRO A 598 37.41 14.15 -12.15
CA PRO A 598 36.01 14.45 -11.81
C PRO A 598 35.69 14.34 -10.30
N THR A 599 34.67 15.05 -9.79
CA THR A 599 33.92 14.59 -8.61
C THR A 599 32.61 15.36 -8.36
N LYS A 600 31.60 14.61 -7.88
CA LYS A 600 30.36 15.03 -7.18
C LYS A 600 29.30 15.87 -7.92
N LEU A 601 28.05 15.42 -7.72
CA LEU A 601 26.82 16.16 -8.00
C LEU A 601 26.67 17.33 -7.02
N PRO A 602 25.97 18.41 -7.41
CA PRO A 602 25.18 19.23 -6.51
C PRO A 602 23.68 18.85 -6.59
N GLU A 603 23.06 18.65 -5.43
CA GLU A 603 21.62 18.91 -5.28
C GLU A 603 21.38 20.42 -5.47
N ALA A 604 20.26 20.79 -6.09
CA ALA A 604 19.76 22.15 -6.12
C ALA A 604 18.29 22.15 -5.69
N GLY A 605 18.06 22.37 -4.38
CA GLY A 605 16.74 22.77 -3.90
C GLY A 605 16.45 24.20 -4.34
N ILE A 606 15.21 24.47 -4.74
CA ILE A 606 14.77 25.83 -5.09
C ILE A 606 14.23 26.48 -3.82
N GLU A 607 14.98 27.43 -3.27
CA GLU A 607 14.44 28.36 -2.27
C GLU A 607 13.41 29.27 -2.95
N SER A 608 12.24 29.44 -2.32
CA SER A 608 11.28 30.47 -2.68
C SER A 608 11.00 31.35 -1.47
N GLU A 609 11.49 32.59 -1.54
CA GLU A 609 11.14 33.62 -0.56
C GLU A 609 9.73 34.13 -0.83
N ALA A 610 8.81 33.91 0.12
CA ALA A 610 7.49 34.52 0.11
C ALA A 610 7.04 34.94 1.52
N MET A 611 7.56 36.10 1.94
CA MET A 611 6.91 37.13 2.76
C MET A 611 6.10 36.71 4.00
N MET A 612 6.62 37.06 5.18
CA MET A 612 5.86 37.09 6.43
C MET A 612 4.58 37.94 6.35
N MET A 613 3.47 37.40 6.86
CA MET A 613 2.41 38.19 7.49
C MET A 613 1.95 37.43 8.74
N ALA A 614 2.05 38.07 9.91
CA ALA A 614 1.77 37.46 11.19
C ALA A 614 0.31 37.64 11.61
N ALA A 615 -0.33 36.56 12.06
CA ALA A 615 -1.55 36.61 12.88
C ALA A 615 -1.52 35.46 13.90
N ALA A 616 -1.16 35.76 15.14
CA ALA A 616 -1.15 34.78 16.22
C ALA A 616 -2.53 34.71 16.88
N ALA A 617 -3.11 33.50 16.98
CA ALA A 617 -4.19 33.21 17.91
C ALA A 617 -4.14 31.74 18.35
N LEU A 618 -3.81 31.54 19.62
CA LEU A 618 -3.80 30.29 20.38
C LEU A 618 -5.09 29.48 20.23
N SER A 619 -4.98 28.14 20.17
CA SER A 619 -5.63 27.26 21.17
C SER A 619 -5.16 25.81 21.08
N THR A 620 -4.58 25.33 22.18
CA THR A 620 -4.37 23.91 22.45
C THR A 620 -5.64 23.26 22.97
N LEU A 621 -6.06 22.14 22.37
CA LEU A 621 -6.66 20.97 23.04
C LEU A 621 -6.57 19.82 22.01
N GLY A 622 -6.10 18.62 22.33
CA GLY A 622 -6.37 17.88 23.56
C GLY A 622 -7.57 16.97 23.26
N GLY A 623 -7.29 15.80 22.68
CA GLY A 623 -8.32 14.98 22.05
C GLY A 623 -9.26 14.31 23.06
N LEU A 624 -10.46 13.94 22.60
CA LEU A 624 -11.28 12.96 23.29
C LEU A 624 -12.03 12.03 22.32
N TYR A 625 -11.73 10.76 22.48
CA TYR A 625 -12.52 9.60 22.10
C TYR A 625 -13.99 9.77 22.56
N VAL A 626 -15.00 9.44 21.74
CA VAL A 626 -16.17 8.62 22.13
C VAL A 626 -16.85 8.09 20.86
N SER A 627 -16.84 6.77 20.70
CA SER A 627 -17.81 6.06 19.85
C SER A 627 -19.15 6.00 20.58
N ARG A 628 -20.26 6.41 19.93
CA ARG A 628 -21.59 5.92 20.33
C ARG A 628 -22.50 5.66 19.13
N LYS A 629 -22.89 4.40 19.01
CA LYS A 629 -23.85 3.84 18.05
C LYS A 629 -25.00 3.26 18.86
N LYS A 630 -26.20 3.84 18.81
CA LYS A 630 -27.50 3.16 19.00
C LYS A 630 -28.71 4.12 19.04
N LYS A 631 -29.78 3.68 18.37
CA LYS A 631 -31.22 3.79 18.68
C LYS A 631 -31.82 5.20 18.79
N GLU A 632 -32.79 5.55 17.95
CA GLU A 632 -34.19 5.04 17.82
C GLU A 632 -35.13 5.64 18.88
N ASP A 633 -36.34 5.94 18.40
CA ASP A 633 -37.60 6.27 19.08
C ASP A 633 -37.85 7.73 19.54
N GLU A 634 -38.94 8.29 18.97
CA GLU A 634 -39.87 9.34 19.45
C GLU A 634 -39.27 10.74 19.78
N GLU A 635 -39.85 11.87 19.35
CA GLU A 635 -41.26 12.22 19.08
C GLU A 635 -41.39 13.24 17.92
#